data_AF-A0A327VXW2-F1
#
_entry.id   AF-A0A327VXW2-F1
#
_cell.length_a   1.000
_cell.length_b   1.000
_cell.length_c   1.000
_cell.angle_alpha   90.00
_cell.angle_beta   90.00
_cell.angle_gamma   90.00
#
_symmetry.space_group_name_H-M   'P 1'
#
loop_
_entity.id
_entity.type
_entity.pdbx_description
1 polymer ?
#
loop_
_entity_poly.entity_id
_entity_poly.type
_entity_poly.pdbx_seq_one_letter_code
_entity_poly.pdbx_strand_id
1 'polypeptide(L)'
;MNTLTQAQKDNHASVNQRLGLAPDAHLTLSNQIKSIQQQKKNLVFSSDPLESDVPPIHVSVGSIAEFKKMVGVPDGNDDGHVTYPDPLADHHRQLMSAVGSKAELLSRMDDQLFDKMQKAAYAYVMGDSRKVQEYEPLINSLMFPGRIAVFTGEDLDIPSGETYTIKGEDPVVMNFEEITEGQNAEIMITTNCSLHTQYFTQK
;
A
#
# COMPACT_ATOMS: atom_id res chain seq x y z
N MET A 1 -10.01 3.74 -25.67
CA MET A 1 -9.75 2.66 -24.72
C MET A 1 -8.73 1.76 -25.36
N ASN A 2 -7.56 1.61 -24.73
CA ASN A 2 -6.60 0.62 -25.18
C ASN A 2 -7.17 -0.75 -24.83
N THR A 3 -7.26 -1.65 -25.81
CA THR A 3 -7.72 -3.02 -25.50
C THR A 3 -6.60 -3.75 -24.78
N LEU A 4 -6.79 -4.06 -23.50
CA LEU A 4 -5.83 -4.87 -22.75
C LEU A 4 -5.63 -6.23 -23.40
N THR A 5 -4.37 -6.65 -23.48
CA THR A 5 -4.00 -8.03 -23.80
C THR A 5 -4.45 -8.96 -22.67
N GLN A 6 -4.60 -10.26 -22.97
CA GLN A 6 -4.94 -11.26 -21.95
C GLN A 6 -3.92 -11.27 -20.79
N ALA A 7 -2.63 -11.17 -21.11
CA ALA A 7 -1.57 -11.12 -20.09
C ALA A 7 -1.72 -9.92 -19.13
N GLN A 8 -2.14 -8.76 -19.62
CA GLN A 8 -2.38 -7.59 -18.77
C GLN A 8 -3.60 -7.77 -17.87
N LYS A 9 -4.67 -8.38 -18.39
CA LYS A 9 -5.84 -8.76 -17.58
C LYS A 9 -5.47 -9.77 -16.50
N ASP A 10 -4.67 -10.77 -16.86
CA ASP A 10 -4.18 -11.78 -15.93
C ASP A 10 -3.30 -11.15 -14.85
N ASN A 11 -2.47 -10.16 -15.19
CA ASN A 11 -1.68 -9.40 -14.22
C ASN A 11 -2.56 -8.63 -13.23
N HIS A 12 -3.55 -7.88 -13.72
CA HIS A 12 -4.52 -7.16 -12.87
C HIS A 12 -5.27 -8.13 -11.93
N ALA A 13 -5.77 -9.24 -12.48
CA ALA A 13 -6.43 -10.29 -11.71
C ALA A 13 -5.50 -10.93 -10.67
N SER A 14 -4.21 -11.13 -11.01
CA SER A 14 -3.23 -11.71 -10.08
C SER A 14 -3.01 -10.82 -8.85
N VAL A 15 -3.07 -9.49 -9.00
CA VAL A 15 -2.96 -8.55 -7.88
C VAL A 15 -4.18 -8.70 -6.98
N ASN A 16 -5.40 -8.70 -7.56
CA ASN A 16 -6.64 -8.90 -6.81
C ASN A 16 -6.66 -10.24 -6.06
N GLN A 17 -6.15 -11.30 -6.69
CA GLN A 17 -6.02 -12.61 -6.07
C GLN A 17 -5.04 -12.60 -4.89
N ARG A 18 -3.87 -11.95 -5.03
CA ARG A 18 -2.90 -11.81 -3.91
C ARG A 18 -3.48 -11.02 -2.74
N LEU A 19 -4.35 -10.05 -3.03
CA LEU A 19 -5.05 -9.25 -2.03
C LEU A 19 -6.29 -9.96 -1.45
N GLY A 20 -6.62 -11.17 -1.91
CA GLY A 20 -7.76 -11.94 -1.40
C GLY A 20 -9.13 -11.32 -1.73
N LEU A 21 -9.21 -10.52 -2.80
CA LEU A 21 -10.44 -9.85 -3.18
C LEU A 21 -11.42 -10.80 -3.86
N ALA A 22 -12.71 -10.50 -3.74
CA ALA A 22 -13.74 -11.18 -4.52
C ALA A 22 -13.49 -10.96 -6.04
N PRO A 23 -13.79 -11.95 -6.91
CA PRO A 23 -13.53 -11.85 -8.34
C PRO A 23 -14.14 -10.62 -9.01
N ASP A 24 -15.28 -10.14 -8.52
CA ASP A 24 -16.07 -9.02 -9.04
C ASP A 24 -15.93 -7.72 -8.23
N ALA A 25 -15.02 -7.68 -7.25
CA ALA A 25 -14.79 -6.50 -6.42
C ALA A 25 -14.42 -5.26 -7.27
N HIS A 26 -13.57 -5.45 -8.28
CA HIS A 26 -13.15 -4.41 -9.22
C HIS A 26 -14.33 -3.82 -10.03
N LEU A 27 -15.27 -4.66 -10.49
CA LEU A 27 -16.46 -4.19 -11.20
C LEU A 27 -17.37 -3.36 -10.29
N THR A 28 -17.55 -3.82 -9.05
CA THR A 28 -18.41 -3.14 -8.08
C THR A 28 -17.87 -1.75 -7.74
N LEU A 29 -16.58 -1.66 -7.41
CA LEU A 29 -15.90 -0.41 -7.10
C LEU A 29 -15.83 0.54 -8.30
N SER A 30 -15.53 0.05 -9.51
CA SER A 30 -15.53 0.88 -10.71
C SER A 30 -16.88 1.55 -10.96
N ASN A 31 -17.98 0.81 -10.84
CA ASN A 31 -19.32 1.38 -11.00
C ASN A 31 -19.62 2.44 -9.92
N GLN A 32 -19.18 2.19 -8.69
CA GLN A 32 -19.34 3.14 -7.60
C GLN A 32 -18.52 4.42 -7.83
N ILE A 33 -17.24 4.29 -8.23
CA ILE A 33 -16.38 5.43 -8.57
C ILE A 33 -17.05 6.28 -9.66
N LYS A 34 -17.46 5.65 -10.77
CA LYS A 34 -18.15 6.32 -11.89
C LYS A 34 -19.42 7.05 -11.43
N SER A 35 -20.19 6.46 -10.51
CA SER A 35 -21.38 7.10 -9.94
C SER A 35 -21.04 8.32 -9.07
N ILE A 36 -19.97 8.27 -8.27
CA ILE A 36 -19.57 9.37 -7.40
C ILE A 36 -18.99 10.53 -8.23
N GLN A 37 -18.22 10.22 -9.29
CA GLN A 37 -17.68 11.21 -10.22
C GLN A 37 -18.74 12.09 -10.89
N GLN A 38 -19.97 11.58 -11.04
CA GLN A 38 -21.10 12.37 -11.56
C GLN A 38 -21.59 13.45 -10.60
N GLN A 39 -21.28 13.32 -9.30
CA GLN A 39 -21.84 14.15 -8.23
C GLN A 39 -20.76 14.98 -7.52
N LYS A 40 -19.52 14.49 -7.50
CA LYS A 40 -18.41 15.07 -6.76
C LYS A 40 -17.17 15.16 -7.64
N LYS A 41 -16.55 16.34 -7.60
CA LYS A 41 -15.20 16.57 -8.11
C LYS A 41 -14.18 16.35 -7.01
N ASN A 42 -12.95 15.99 -7.38
CA ASN A 42 -11.83 15.76 -6.45
C ASN A 42 -12.15 14.65 -5.44
N LEU A 43 -11.94 13.40 -5.87
CA LEU A 43 -12.19 12.24 -5.03
C LEU A 43 -11.09 12.03 -4.01
N VAL A 44 -11.49 11.52 -2.85
CA VAL A 44 -10.61 11.07 -1.77
C VAL A 44 -10.71 9.56 -1.64
N PHE A 45 -9.58 8.89 -1.77
CA PHE A 45 -9.37 7.48 -1.48
C PHE A 45 -8.62 7.40 -0.15
N SER A 46 -9.36 7.19 0.95
CA SER A 46 -8.79 7.12 2.29
C SER A 46 -8.84 5.70 2.85
N SER A 47 -7.83 5.33 3.63
CA SER A 47 -7.92 4.12 4.45
C SER A 47 -8.98 4.20 5.55
N ASP A 48 -9.39 5.42 5.94
CA ASP A 48 -10.51 5.66 6.84
C ASP A 48 -11.82 5.79 6.03
N PRO A 49 -12.81 4.89 6.22
CA PRO A 49 -14.10 4.96 5.55
C PRO A 49 -14.87 6.27 5.78
N LEU A 50 -14.62 6.97 6.90
CA LEU A 50 -15.29 8.24 7.20
C LEU A 50 -14.70 9.40 6.41
N GLU A 51 -13.45 9.28 5.96
CA GLU A 51 -12.76 10.29 5.16
C GLU A 51 -12.71 9.96 3.68
N SER A 52 -13.08 8.73 3.30
CA SER A 52 -13.04 8.25 1.93
C SER A 52 -14.36 8.47 1.22
N ASP A 53 -14.32 8.98 -0.01
CA ASP A 53 -15.51 9.08 -0.86
C ASP A 53 -15.93 7.71 -1.40
N VAL A 54 -14.92 6.87 -1.68
CA VAL A 54 -15.10 5.49 -2.12
C VAL A 54 -14.82 4.59 -0.92
N PRO A 55 -15.74 3.70 -0.51
CA PRO A 55 -15.49 2.80 0.60
C PRO A 55 -14.27 1.90 0.33
N PRO A 56 -13.24 1.89 1.20
CA PRO A 56 -12.10 1.01 1.03
C PRO A 56 -12.48 -0.44 1.30
N ILE A 57 -11.86 -1.38 0.57
CA ILE A 57 -11.85 -2.78 0.99
C ILE A 57 -10.70 -2.97 1.98
N HIS A 58 -11.03 -3.24 3.24
CA HIS A 58 -10.00 -3.57 4.23
C HIS A 58 -9.61 -5.04 4.15
N VAL A 59 -8.32 -5.28 3.97
CA VAL A 59 -7.75 -6.63 4.02
C VAL A 59 -6.86 -6.73 5.25
N SER A 60 -7.08 -7.75 6.07
CA SER A 60 -6.25 -8.03 7.25
C SER A 60 -4.94 -8.67 6.84
N VAL A 61 -3.86 -8.30 7.52
CA VAL A 61 -2.52 -8.82 7.25
C VAL A 61 -1.88 -9.25 8.58
N GLY A 62 -1.40 -10.49 8.65
CA GLY A 62 -0.88 -11.09 9.88
C GLY A 62 0.61 -10.80 10.14
N SER A 63 1.38 -10.47 9.10
CA SER A 63 2.82 -10.21 9.23
C SER A 63 3.35 -9.35 8.09
N ILE A 64 4.54 -8.76 8.28
CA ILE A 64 5.20 -8.00 7.21
C ILE A 64 5.59 -8.88 6.01
N ALA A 65 5.93 -10.15 6.25
CA ALA A 65 6.21 -11.10 5.18
C ALA A 65 4.96 -11.38 4.32
N GLU A 66 3.80 -11.47 4.94
CA GLU A 66 2.52 -11.55 4.24
C GLU A 66 2.23 -10.24 3.49
N PHE A 67 2.44 -9.09 4.13
CA PHE A 67 2.23 -7.80 3.50
C PHE A 67 3.07 -7.61 2.23
N LYS A 68 4.36 -7.97 2.29
CA LYS A 68 5.25 -7.95 1.11
C LYS A 68 4.70 -8.80 -0.03
N LYS A 69 4.22 -10.02 0.26
CA LYS A 69 3.62 -10.91 -0.75
C LYS A 69 2.39 -10.28 -1.39
N MET A 70 1.57 -9.60 -0.60
CA MET A 70 0.36 -8.92 -1.07
C MET A 70 0.70 -7.76 -2.02
N VAL A 71 1.65 -6.89 -1.63
CA VAL A 71 2.17 -5.81 -2.49
C VAL A 71 2.81 -6.35 -3.76
N GLY A 72 3.47 -7.51 -3.69
CA GLY A 72 3.98 -8.23 -4.86
C GLY A 72 5.33 -7.74 -5.37
N VAL A 73 6.13 -7.11 -4.50
CA VAL A 73 7.52 -6.75 -4.81
C VAL A 73 8.45 -7.89 -4.38
N PRO A 74 9.03 -8.66 -5.33
CA PRO A 74 9.92 -9.77 -5.01
C PRO A 74 11.30 -9.28 -4.55
N ASP A 75 11.98 -10.09 -3.74
CA ASP A 75 13.39 -9.87 -3.41
C ASP A 75 14.27 -10.02 -4.66
N GLY A 76 15.32 -9.20 -4.75
CA GLY A 76 16.26 -9.22 -5.87
C GLY A 76 15.85 -8.35 -7.06
N ASN A 77 14.72 -7.66 -6.99
CA ASN A 77 14.43 -6.53 -7.88
C ASN A 77 15.35 -5.33 -7.59
N ASP A 78 15.39 -4.38 -8.53
CA ASP A 78 16.08 -3.11 -8.30
C ASP A 78 15.45 -2.35 -7.13
N ASP A 79 16.27 -2.13 -6.11
CA ASP A 79 15.91 -1.47 -4.86
C ASP A 79 16.72 -0.19 -4.62
N GLY A 80 17.32 0.39 -5.68
CA GLY A 80 18.13 1.62 -5.57
C GLY A 80 17.36 2.85 -5.05
N HIS A 81 16.02 2.80 -5.08
CA HIS A 81 15.15 3.83 -4.51
C HIS A 81 14.84 3.61 -3.02
N VAL A 82 15.23 2.46 -2.45
CA VAL A 82 14.95 2.07 -1.07
C VAL A 82 16.11 2.46 -0.16
N THR A 83 15.80 3.19 0.90
CA THR A 83 16.78 3.53 1.95
C THR A 83 16.74 2.47 3.05
N TYR A 84 17.84 1.74 3.19
CA TYR A 84 18.02 0.75 4.25
C TYR A 84 18.52 1.40 5.54
N PRO A 85 17.96 1.04 6.71
CA PRO A 85 18.52 1.46 7.98
C PRO A 85 19.82 0.73 8.26
N ASP A 86 20.65 1.31 9.13
CA ASP A 86 21.80 0.59 9.70
C ASP A 86 21.34 -0.67 10.45
N PRO A 87 22.22 -1.66 10.64
CA PRO A 87 21.92 -2.82 11.45
C PRO A 87 21.43 -2.49 12.87
N LEU A 88 20.65 -3.40 13.46
CA LEU A 88 20.23 -3.27 14.87
C LEU A 88 21.47 -3.26 15.78
N ALA A 89 21.54 -2.28 16.67
CA ALA A 89 22.56 -2.24 17.70
C ALA A 89 22.30 -3.33 18.77
N ASP A 90 23.36 -3.83 19.41
CA ASP A 90 23.26 -4.93 20.37
C ASP A 90 22.32 -4.63 21.55
N HIS A 91 22.31 -3.38 22.04
CA HIS A 91 21.40 -2.97 23.12
C HIS A 91 19.92 -3.01 22.69
N HIS A 92 19.60 -2.73 21.42
CA HIS A 92 18.24 -2.89 20.90
C HIS A 92 17.84 -4.37 20.79
N ARG A 93 18.78 -5.24 20.39
CA ARG A 93 18.53 -6.70 20.40
C ARG A 93 18.27 -7.22 21.82
N GLN A 94 19.03 -6.74 22.80
CA GLN A 94 18.82 -7.08 24.20
C GLN A 94 17.46 -6.59 24.71
N LEU A 95 17.05 -5.37 24.35
CA LEU A 95 15.73 -4.84 24.68
C LEU A 95 14.63 -5.77 24.18
N MET A 96 14.70 -6.21 22.92
CA MET A 96 13.70 -7.13 22.35
C MET A 96 13.61 -8.47 23.08
N SER A 97 14.74 -9.01 23.56
CA SER A 97 14.75 -10.26 24.33
C SER A 97 14.26 -10.10 25.77
N ALA A 98 14.24 -8.87 26.30
CA ALA A 98 13.90 -8.57 27.69
C ALA A 98 12.44 -8.14 27.88
N VAL A 99 11.78 -7.63 26.84
CA VAL A 99 10.39 -7.15 26.92
C VAL A 99 9.39 -8.27 26.68
N GLY A 100 8.37 -8.36 27.53
CA GLY A 100 7.33 -9.40 27.44
C GLY A 100 6.07 -8.96 26.70
N SER A 101 5.96 -7.67 26.36
CA SER A 101 4.75 -7.11 25.74
C SER A 101 5.04 -5.94 24.80
N LYS A 102 4.13 -5.70 23.86
CA LYS A 102 4.14 -4.54 22.94
C LYS A 102 4.18 -3.20 23.70
N ALA A 103 3.43 -3.07 24.79
CA ALA A 103 3.36 -1.84 25.57
C ALA A 103 4.71 -1.53 26.24
N GLU A 104 5.36 -2.55 26.81
CA GLU A 104 6.69 -2.40 27.43
C GLU A 104 7.74 -2.01 26.39
N LEU A 105 7.72 -2.66 25.22
CA LEU A 105 8.59 -2.32 24.10
C LEU A 105 8.41 -0.87 23.66
N LEU A 106 7.17 -0.40 23.46
CA LEU A 106 6.89 0.98 23.08
C LEU A 106 7.37 1.99 24.13
N SER A 107 7.21 1.69 25.42
CA SER A 107 7.65 2.59 26.50
C SER A 107 9.17 2.75 26.63
N ARG A 108 9.94 1.80 26.08
CA ARG A 108 11.41 1.76 26.18
C ARG A 108 12.10 2.04 24.85
N MET A 109 11.33 2.20 23.78
CA MET A 109 11.82 2.51 22.46
C MET A 109 12.12 3.99 22.38
N ASP A 110 13.33 4.32 21.92
CA ASP A 110 13.67 5.69 21.58
C ASP A 110 13.24 6.01 20.14
N ASP A 111 13.23 7.31 19.83
CA ASP A 111 12.83 7.81 18.51
C ASP A 111 13.73 7.26 17.39
N GLN A 112 14.99 6.96 17.70
CA GLN A 112 15.95 6.43 16.72
C GLN A 112 15.61 4.98 16.33
N LEU A 113 15.29 4.12 17.30
CA LEU A 113 14.85 2.76 17.06
C LEU A 113 13.52 2.75 16.32
N PHE A 114 12.61 3.66 16.66
CA PHE A 114 11.33 3.80 15.97
C PHE A 114 11.53 4.19 14.49
N ASP A 115 12.33 5.21 14.19
CA ASP A 115 12.65 5.61 12.82
C ASP A 115 13.33 4.48 12.02
N LYS A 116 14.31 3.79 12.62
CA LYS A 116 14.95 2.62 12.00
C LYS A 116 13.97 1.51 11.70
N MET A 117 13.05 1.23 12.63
CA MET A 117 12.01 0.23 12.44
C MET A 117 11.06 0.62 11.30
N GLN A 118 10.63 1.89 11.21
CA GLN A 118 9.80 2.36 10.10
C GLN A 118 10.51 2.22 8.75
N LYS A 119 11.78 2.61 8.67
CA LYS A 119 12.62 2.43 7.48
C LYS A 119 12.81 0.97 7.13
N ALA A 120 13.06 0.11 8.13
CA ALA A 120 13.18 -1.33 7.93
C ALA A 120 11.87 -1.93 7.41
N ALA A 121 10.72 -1.52 7.94
CA ALA A 121 9.42 -2.00 7.48
C ALA A 121 9.16 -1.61 6.02
N TYR A 122 9.39 -0.35 5.67
CA TYR A 122 9.29 0.11 4.28
C TYR A 122 10.26 -0.68 3.36
N ALA A 123 11.53 -0.82 3.76
CA ALA A 123 12.53 -1.52 2.99
C ALA A 123 12.26 -3.02 2.84
N TYR A 124 11.68 -3.64 3.87
CA TYR A 124 11.28 -5.04 3.83
C TYR A 124 10.22 -5.26 2.75
N VAL A 125 9.23 -4.36 2.64
CA VAL A 125 8.13 -4.46 1.68
C VAL A 125 8.59 -4.07 0.27
N MET A 126 9.19 -2.89 0.12
CA MET A 126 9.50 -2.28 -1.18
C MET A 126 10.86 -2.68 -1.77
N GLY A 127 11.75 -3.26 -0.97
CA GLY A 127 13.10 -3.65 -1.37
C GLY A 127 13.38 -5.14 -1.19
N ASP A 128 14.63 -5.47 -0.88
CA ASP A 128 15.09 -6.82 -0.54
C ASP A 128 14.98 -7.06 0.97
N SER A 129 13.99 -7.87 1.34
CA SER A 129 13.67 -8.20 2.74
C SER A 129 14.83 -8.85 3.48
N ARG A 130 15.73 -9.54 2.76
CA ARG A 130 16.90 -10.21 3.33
C ARG A 130 17.89 -9.23 3.95
N LYS A 131 17.92 -7.97 3.47
CA LYS A 131 18.81 -6.92 3.98
C LYS A 131 18.38 -6.38 5.36
N VAL A 132 17.12 -6.59 5.75
CA VAL A 132 16.52 -6.07 6.99
C VAL A 132 15.86 -7.17 7.83
N GLN A 133 16.20 -8.44 7.57
CA GLN A 133 15.57 -9.59 8.20
C GLN A 133 15.66 -9.56 9.74
N GLU A 134 16.73 -8.99 10.30
CA GLU A 134 16.87 -8.88 11.77
C GLU A 134 15.79 -7.99 12.42
N TYR A 135 15.16 -7.09 11.66
CA TYR A 135 14.07 -6.23 12.13
C TYR A 135 12.70 -6.92 12.07
N GLU A 136 12.56 -8.04 11.36
CA GLU A 136 11.28 -8.70 11.13
C GLU A 136 10.50 -9.00 12.43
N PRO A 137 11.10 -9.58 13.49
CA PRO A 137 10.38 -9.84 14.74
C PRO A 137 9.89 -8.56 15.42
N LEU A 138 10.69 -7.49 15.35
CA LEU A 138 10.36 -6.19 15.92
C LEU A 138 9.15 -5.59 15.20
N ILE A 139 9.22 -5.58 13.86
CA ILE A 139 8.17 -5.05 13.01
C ILE A 139 6.86 -5.82 13.21
N ASN A 140 6.91 -7.16 13.20
CA ASN A 140 5.73 -7.99 13.42
C ASN A 140 5.10 -7.77 14.80
N SER A 141 5.91 -7.55 15.85
CA SER A 141 5.40 -7.32 17.21
C SER A 141 4.71 -5.96 17.38
N LEU A 142 5.12 -4.95 16.60
CA LEU A 142 4.67 -3.56 16.75
C LEU A 142 3.61 -3.16 15.74
N MET A 143 3.73 -3.61 14.50
CA MET A 143 2.91 -3.17 13.38
C MET A 143 1.86 -4.21 12.97
N PHE A 144 1.97 -5.45 13.44
CA PHE A 144 1.08 -6.54 13.05
C PHE A 144 0.36 -7.19 14.26
N PRO A 145 -0.83 -7.80 14.07
CA PRO A 145 -1.61 -7.81 12.83
C PRO A 145 -2.06 -6.39 12.43
N GLY A 146 -2.05 -6.12 11.13
CA GLY A 146 -2.38 -4.84 10.53
C GLY A 146 -3.52 -4.97 9.53
N ARG A 147 -3.84 -3.86 8.86
CA ARG A 147 -4.82 -3.81 7.77
C ARG A 147 -4.26 -2.97 6.63
N ILE A 148 -4.75 -3.22 5.43
CA ILE A 148 -4.49 -2.41 4.25
C ILE A 148 -5.82 -1.99 3.65
N ALA A 149 -5.86 -0.79 3.07
CA ALA A 149 -7.01 -0.33 2.31
C ALA A 149 -6.77 -0.59 0.82
N VAL A 150 -7.70 -1.27 0.18
CA VAL A 150 -7.58 -1.64 -1.24
C VAL A 150 -8.68 -0.96 -2.03
N PHE A 151 -8.27 -0.36 -3.16
CA PHE A 151 -9.15 0.15 -4.20
C PHE A 151 -8.77 -0.54 -5.50
N THR A 152 -9.76 -1.14 -6.16
CA THR A 152 -9.54 -1.81 -7.45
C THR A 152 -10.66 -1.47 -8.42
N GLY A 153 -10.35 -1.48 -9.70
CA GLY A 153 -11.30 -1.20 -10.76
C GLY A 153 -10.75 -1.48 -12.15
N GLU A 154 -11.60 -1.35 -13.16
CA GLU A 154 -11.20 -1.31 -14.56
C GLU A 154 -10.52 0.04 -14.85
N ASP A 155 -11.31 1.11 -14.95
CA ASP A 155 -10.78 2.44 -15.29
C ASP A 155 -10.82 3.39 -14.09
N LEU A 156 -9.74 4.17 -13.93
CA LEU A 156 -9.72 5.38 -13.10
C LEU A 156 -9.45 6.60 -14.00
N ASP A 157 -10.52 7.26 -14.41
CA ASP A 157 -10.45 8.52 -15.17
C ASP A 157 -10.41 9.71 -14.19
N ILE A 158 -9.36 10.53 -14.28
CA ILE A 158 -9.22 11.76 -13.50
C ILE A 158 -9.47 12.94 -14.45
N PRO A 159 -10.60 13.65 -14.32
CA PRO A 159 -10.95 14.74 -15.22
C PRO A 159 -9.93 15.90 -15.17
N SER A 160 -9.85 16.67 -16.25
CA SER A 160 -8.94 17.81 -16.34
C SER A 160 -9.12 18.82 -15.21
N GLY A 161 -8.01 19.18 -14.56
CA GLY A 161 -7.99 20.12 -13.44
C GLY A 161 -8.55 19.58 -12.12
N GLU A 162 -8.85 18.28 -12.03
CA GLU A 162 -9.26 17.63 -10.78
C GLU A 162 -8.07 16.98 -10.07
N THR A 163 -8.13 16.96 -8.74
CA THR A 163 -7.12 16.36 -7.87
C THR A 163 -7.72 15.19 -7.13
N TYR A 164 -7.19 13.99 -7.33
CA TYR A 164 -7.57 12.81 -6.56
C TYR A 164 -6.55 12.59 -5.45
N THR A 165 -7.04 12.48 -4.21
CA THR A 165 -6.18 12.36 -3.03
C THR A 165 -6.21 10.95 -2.46
N ILE A 166 -5.04 10.36 -2.26
CA ILE A 166 -4.84 9.07 -1.60
C ILE A 166 -4.22 9.33 -0.24
N LYS A 167 -4.94 8.99 0.83
CA LYS A 167 -4.52 9.29 2.22
C LYS A 167 -4.97 8.22 3.21
N GLY A 168 -4.68 8.45 4.49
CA GLY A 168 -5.09 7.59 5.60
C GLY A 168 -3.90 7.04 6.39
N GLU A 169 -4.20 6.51 7.57
CA GLU A 169 -3.19 5.95 8.49
C GLU A 169 -2.66 4.59 8.02
N ASP A 170 -3.52 3.78 7.37
CA ASP A 170 -3.14 2.46 6.89
C ASP A 170 -2.61 2.55 5.44
N PRO A 171 -1.69 1.65 5.04
CA PRO A 171 -1.22 1.59 3.66
C PRO A 171 -2.37 1.38 2.67
N VAL A 172 -2.27 2.05 1.52
CA VAL A 172 -3.26 1.97 0.44
C VAL A 172 -2.69 1.22 -0.76
N VAL A 173 -3.47 0.29 -1.33
CA VAL A 173 -3.16 -0.36 -2.60
C VAL A 173 -4.22 0.03 -3.63
N MET A 174 -3.77 0.66 -4.71
CA MET A 174 -4.58 1.00 -5.87
C MET A 174 -4.27 -0.01 -6.98
N ASN A 175 -5.27 -0.71 -7.50
CA ASN A 175 -5.10 -1.68 -8.58
C ASN A 175 -6.16 -1.48 -9.67
N PHE A 176 -5.77 -0.76 -10.71
CA PHE A 176 -6.65 -0.43 -11.85
C PHE A 176 -6.12 -1.06 -13.14
N GLU A 177 -7.00 -1.31 -14.11
CA GLU A 177 -6.58 -1.73 -15.44
C GLU A 177 -5.96 -0.56 -16.22
N GLU A 178 -6.63 0.58 -16.23
CA GLU A 178 -6.17 1.81 -16.88
C GLU A 178 -6.39 3.01 -15.94
N ILE A 179 -5.39 3.88 -15.85
CA ILE A 179 -5.50 5.19 -15.18
C ILE A 179 -5.28 6.26 -16.26
N THR A 180 -6.25 7.17 -16.39
CA THR A 180 -6.18 8.29 -17.33
C THR A 180 -6.22 9.61 -16.59
N GLU A 181 -5.19 10.42 -16.75
CA GLU A 181 -5.16 11.81 -16.28
C GLU A 181 -5.52 12.76 -17.42
N GLY A 182 -6.54 13.60 -17.20
CA GLY A 182 -6.79 14.75 -18.06
C GLY A 182 -5.78 15.88 -17.84
N GLN A 183 -5.77 16.86 -18.75
CA GLN A 183 -4.91 18.02 -18.64
C GLN A 183 -4.99 18.71 -17.26
N ASN A 184 -3.83 18.92 -16.62
CA ASN A 184 -3.69 19.50 -15.28
C ASN A 184 -4.41 18.71 -14.16
N ALA A 185 -4.74 17.44 -14.38
CA ALA A 185 -5.17 16.55 -13.31
C ALA A 185 -3.98 16.20 -12.40
N GLU A 186 -4.26 15.89 -11.14
CA GLU A 186 -3.23 15.51 -10.17
C GLU A 186 -3.66 14.31 -9.32
N ILE A 187 -2.72 13.41 -9.06
CA ILE A 187 -2.84 12.41 -7.99
C ILE A 187 -1.96 12.84 -6.82
N MET A 188 -2.60 13.20 -5.70
CA MET A 188 -1.90 13.58 -4.47
C MET A 188 -1.84 12.38 -3.52
N ILE A 189 -0.63 11.92 -3.20
CA ILE A 189 -0.41 10.78 -2.30
C ILE A 189 0.24 11.28 -1.01
N THR A 190 -0.44 11.10 0.13
CA THR A 190 0.07 11.49 1.46
C THR A 190 0.19 10.33 2.44
N THR A 191 0.04 9.10 1.94
CA THR A 191 0.21 7.85 2.70
C THR A 191 1.11 6.87 1.92
N ASN A 192 1.51 5.77 2.57
CA ASN A 192 2.20 4.68 1.90
C ASN A 192 1.26 4.03 0.89
N CYS A 193 1.52 4.26 -0.40
CA CYS A 193 0.67 3.79 -1.49
C CYS A 193 1.44 2.90 -2.46
N SER A 194 0.84 1.77 -2.85
CA SER A 194 1.26 0.97 -4.01
C SER A 194 0.24 1.13 -5.12
N LEU A 195 0.67 1.65 -6.27
CA LEU A 195 -0.17 1.89 -7.43
C LEU A 195 0.19 0.89 -8.52
N HIS A 196 -0.78 0.07 -8.90
CA HIS A 196 -0.68 -0.90 -9.97
C HIS A 196 -1.62 -0.50 -11.10
N THR A 197 -1.08 -0.40 -12.31
CA THR A 197 -1.86 -0.19 -13.53
C THR A 197 -1.21 -0.85 -14.74
N GLN A 198 -2.01 -1.23 -15.73
CA GLN A 198 -1.50 -1.74 -17.00
C GLN A 198 -1.22 -0.61 -17.99
N TYR A 199 -2.00 0.47 -17.89
CA TYR A 199 -1.80 1.71 -18.65
C TYR A 199 -1.92 2.92 -17.75
N PHE A 200 -0.94 3.81 -17.84
CA PHE A 200 -1.01 5.15 -17.28
C PHE A 200 -0.93 6.14 -18.45
N THR A 201 -2.04 6.84 -18.72
CA THR A 201 -2.16 7.73 -19.87
C THR A 201 -2.42 9.15 -19.40
N GLN A 202 -1.70 10.12 -19.97
CA GLN A 202 -1.96 11.54 -19.78
C GLN A 202 -2.51 12.13 -21.09
N LYS A 203 -3.61 12.89 -21.01
CA LYS A 203 -4.32 13.49 -22.15
C LYS A 203 -4.33 15.02 -22.10
#